data_AF-A0A3M1M027-F1
#
_entry.id   AF-A0A3M1M027-F1
#
_cell.length_a   1.000
_cell.length_b   1.000
_cell.length_c   1.000
_cell.angle_alpha   90.00
_cell.angle_beta   90.00
_cell.angle_gamma   90.00
#
_symmetry.space_group_name_H-M   'P 1'
#
loop_
_entity.id
_entity.type
_entity.pdbx_description
1 polymer ?
#
loop_
_entity_poly.entity_id
_entity_poly.type
_entity_poly.pdbx_seq_one_letter_code
_entity_poly.pdbx_strand_id
1 'polypeptide(L)' 'MKGALHAAFPQNRPRRLRQRDWIRRLVAETRLSADDLIWPVFVRDGENVEEPVAAMPGVS' A
#
# COMPACT_ATOMS: atom_id res chain seq x y z
N MET A 1 11.13 -33.52 11.37
CA MET A 1 10.27 -33.04 10.25
C MET A 1 9.01 -32.42 10.84
N LYS A 2 8.92 -31.08 10.93
CA LYS A 2 7.72 -30.38 11.42
C LYS A 2 6.78 -30.17 10.22
N GLY A 3 5.76 -31.01 10.11
CA GLY A 3 4.69 -30.85 9.13
C GLY A 3 3.95 -29.54 9.35
N ALA A 4 3.52 -28.91 8.26
CA ALA A 4 2.85 -27.61 8.24
C ALA A 4 1.74 -27.51 9.32
N LEU A 5 1.74 -26.41 10.10
CA LEU A 5 0.79 -26.08 11.19
C LEU A 5 -0.63 -25.74 10.70
N HIS A 6 -1.04 -26.30 9.56
CA HIS A 6 -2.29 -25.97 8.89
C HIS A 6 -3.05 -27.24 8.56
N ALA A 7 -4.33 -27.28 8.94
CA ALA A 7 -5.20 -28.41 8.61
C ALA A 7 -5.23 -28.65 7.09
N ALA A 8 -5.37 -29.90 6.67
CA ALA A 8 -5.47 -30.23 5.24
C ALA A 8 -6.76 -29.65 4.62
N PHE A 9 -6.79 -29.48 3.30
CA PHE A 9 -8.06 -29.27 2.61
C PHE A 9 -8.96 -30.49 2.84
N PRO A 10 -10.27 -30.32 3.13
CA PRO A 10 -11.08 -29.11 3.03
C PRO A 10 -11.22 -28.30 4.33
N GLN A 11 -10.53 -28.70 5.41
CA GLN A 11 -10.64 -28.11 6.74
C GLN A 11 -9.98 -26.71 6.77
N ASN A 12 -8.78 -26.56 6.21
CA ASN A 12 -8.22 -25.23 5.94
C ASN A 12 -8.54 -24.79 4.51
N ARG A 13 -9.26 -23.66 4.40
CA ARG A 13 -9.54 -23.01 3.12
C ARG A 13 -9.23 -21.52 3.24
N PRO A 14 -8.00 -21.08 2.97
CA PRO A 14 -7.61 -19.67 3.05
C PRO A 14 -8.47 -18.75 2.18
N ARG A 15 -9.07 -19.28 1.10
CA ARG A 15 -10.02 -18.57 0.25
C ARG A 15 -11.27 -18.09 0.99
N ARG A 16 -11.66 -18.70 2.13
CA ARG A 16 -12.80 -18.23 2.96
C ARG A 16 -12.60 -16.78 3.40
N LEU A 17 -11.37 -16.41 3.78
CA LEU A 17 -11.02 -15.04 4.17
C LEU A 17 -10.99 -14.04 3.00
N ARG A 18 -11.10 -14.52 1.76
CA ARG A 18 -11.05 -13.69 0.54
C ARG A 18 -12.38 -13.56 -0.19
N GLN A 19 -13.46 -14.16 0.35
CA GLN A 19 -14.76 -14.28 -0.33
C GLN A 19 -15.49 -12.96 -0.54
N ARG A 20 -15.33 -11.99 0.37
CA ARG A 20 -16.01 -10.69 0.34
C ARG A 20 -15.04 -9.60 0.76
N ASP A 21 -15.32 -8.38 0.33
CA ASP A 21 -14.47 -7.22 0.61
C ASP A 21 -14.33 -6.95 2.12
N TRP A 22 -15.44 -6.92 2.84
CA TRP A 22 -15.44 -6.69 4.29
C TRP A 22 -14.64 -7.73 5.08
N ILE A 23 -14.58 -8.98 4.61
CA ILE A 23 -13.77 -10.04 5.26
C ILE A 23 -12.28 -9.73 5.07
N ARG A 24 -11.87 -9.38 3.84
CA ARG A 24 -10.47 -8.99 3.56
C ARG A 24 -10.06 -7.77 4.37
N ARG A 25 -10.95 -6.78 4.49
CA ARG A 25 -10.71 -5.59 5.31
C ARG A 25 -10.59 -5.91 6.80
N LEU A 26 -11.34 -6.89 7.32
CA LEU A 26 -11.27 -7.33 8.71
C LEU A 26 -9.92 -8.00 9.03
N VAL A 27 -9.39 -8.82 8.11
CA VAL A 27 -8.15 -9.59 8.32
C VAL A 27 -6.89 -8.94 7.76
N ALA A 28 -6.98 -7.74 7.17
CA ALA A 28 -5.83 -7.05 6.59
C ALA A 28 -4.79 -6.70 7.68
N GLU A 29 -3.56 -7.14 7.48
CA GLU A 29 -2.42 -6.93 8.40
C GLU A 29 -1.78 -5.55 8.22
N THR A 30 -1.70 -5.06 6.98
CA THR A 30 -1.10 -3.76 6.64
C THR A 30 -2.17 -2.76 6.22
N ARG A 31 -2.02 -1.51 6.66
CA ARG A 31 -2.82 -0.35 6.22
C ARG A 31 -1.86 0.79 5.92
N LEU A 32 -2.21 1.59 4.92
CA LEU A 32 -1.53 2.84 4.59
C LEU A 32 -2.46 3.99 4.92
N SER A 33 -1.91 5.02 5.55
CA SER A 33 -2.58 6.25 5.95
C SER A 33 -1.76 7.47 5.54
N ALA A 34 -2.33 8.68 5.69
CA ALA A 34 -1.59 9.91 5.43
C ALA A 34 -0.40 10.09 6.38
N ASP A 35 -0.46 9.50 7.58
CA ASP A 35 0.61 9.56 8.60
C ASP A 35 1.89 8.82 8.15
N ASP A 36 1.76 7.95 7.15
CA ASP A 36 2.88 7.18 6.59
C ASP A 36 3.56 7.89 5.40
N LEU A 37 3.02 9.03 4.95
CA LEU A 37 3.47 9.71 3.73
C LEU A 37 4.39 10.89 4.03
N ILE A 38 5.48 10.99 3.26
CA ILE A 38 6.34 12.17 3.20
C ILE A 38 6.21 12.77 1.81
N TRP A 39 5.88 14.07 1.75
CA TRP A 39 5.79 14.80 0.49
C TRP A 39 7.06 15.65 0.27
N PRO A 40 8.01 15.18 -0.58
CA PRO A 40 9.15 15.99 -0.95
C PRO A 40 8.73 17.15 -1.85
N VAL A 41 9.33 18.32 -1.63
CA VAL A 41 9.13 19.53 -2.45
C VAL A 41 10.46 20.04 -2.96
N PHE A 42 10.47 20.53 -4.21
CA PHE A 42 11.64 21.16 -4.82
C PHE A 42 11.53 22.67 -4.66
N VAL A 43 12.62 23.33 -4.27
CA VAL A 43 12.66 24.77 -4.04
C VAL A 43 13.75 25.38 -4.91
N ARG A 44 13.42 26.50 -5.54
CA ARG A 44 14.33 27.34 -6.31
C ARG A 44 14.18 28.79 -5.90
N ASP A 45 15.20 29.59 -6.17
CA ASP A 45 15.13 31.03 -5.99
C ASP A 45 14.28 31.70 -7.09
N GLY A 46 13.66 32.83 -6.76
CA GLY A 46 12.76 33.60 -7.62
C GLY A 46 11.35 33.80 -7.05
N GLU A 47 10.57 34.71 -7.65
CA GLU A 47 9.20 35.02 -7.25
C GLU A 47 8.20 34.52 -8.30
N ASN A 48 7.16 33.80 -7.87
CA ASN A 48 6.13 33.21 -8.74
C ASN A 48 6.70 32.37 -9.90
N VAL A 49 7.75 31.59 -9.62
CA VAL A 49 8.39 30.70 -10.59
C VAL A 49 7.98 29.26 -10.31
N GLU A 50 7.45 28.60 -11.34
CA GLU A 50 7.13 27.17 -11.37
C GLU A 50 7.86 26.56 -12.57
N GLU A 51 8.66 25.51 -12.36
CA GLU A 51 9.46 24.90 -13.43
C GLU A 51 9.27 23.38 -13.46
N PRO A 52 8.62 22.84 -14.50
CA PRO A 52 8.44 21.40 -14.63
C PRO A 52 9.78 20.65 -14.66
N VAL A 53 9.87 19.63 -13.82
CA VAL A 53 11.00 18.69 -13.86
C VAL A 53 10.73 17.70 -14.99
N ALA A 54 11.34 17.90 -16.16
CA ALA A 54 11.06 17.11 -17.36
C ALA A 54 11.17 15.58 -17.18
N ALA A 55 12.08 15.13 -16.31
CA ALA A 55 12.27 13.72 -15.98
C ALA A 55 11.22 13.16 -15.00
N MET A 56 10.45 14.04 -14.32
CA MET A 56 9.44 13.71 -13.32
C MET A 56 8.08 14.33 -13.70
N PRO A 57 7.32 13.70 -14.62
CA PRO A 57 6.03 14.23 -15.05
C PRO A 57 5.08 14.45 -13.86
N GLY A 58 4.47 15.64 -13.78
CA GLY A 58 3.58 16.04 -12.68
C GLY A 58 4.28 16.71 -11.49
N VAL A 59 5.58 17.04 -11.61
CA VAL A 59 6.38 17.75 -10.60
C VAL A 59 6.91 19.06 -11.18
N SER A 60 6.78 20.17 -10.44
CA SER A 60 7.18 21.53 -10.85
C SER A 60 7.59 22.44 -9.68
#